data_AF-A0A383EPP7-F1
#
_entry.id   AF-A0A383EPP7-F1
#
_cell.length_a   1.000
_cell.length_b   1.000
_cell.length_c   1.000
_cell.angle_alpha   90.00
_cell.angle_beta   90.00
_cell.angle_gamma   90.00
#
_symmetry.space_group_name_H-M   'P 1'
#
loop_
_entity.id
_entity.type
_entity.pdbx_description
1 polymer ?
#
loop_
_entity_poly.entity_id
_entity_poly.type
_entity_poly.pdbx_seq_one_letter_code
_entity_poly.pdbx_strand_id
1 'polypeptide(L)'
;VPLLVTFVLVILCAIPYGVPGLSLVMPLLPLVSVYFWAVHRPDLTPAIGHFLIGLLQDILVGTPIGLSAAMFVGIHAAVHYQRPFFHGKPFLVLWFSFALLIAMISLCSYTAVAI
;
A
#
# COMPACT_ATOMS: atom_id res chain seq x y z
N VAL A 1 7.00 -10.39 -11.43
CA VAL A 1 7.53 -10.65 -10.07
C VAL A 1 7.02 -9.64 -9.03
N PRO A 2 7.06 -8.31 -9.24
CA PRO A 2 6.64 -7.32 -8.23
C PRO A 2 5.19 -7.52 -7.72
N LEU A 3 4.24 -7.69 -8.65
CA LEU A 3 2.83 -7.95 -8.33
C LEU A 3 2.61 -9.28 -7.57
N LEU A 4 3.48 -10.27 -7.78
CA LEU A 4 3.39 -11.54 -7.06
C LEU A 4 3.86 -11.38 -5.62
N VAL A 5 4.89 -10.57 -5.38
CA VAL A 5 5.36 -10.25 -4.02
C VAL A 5 4.30 -9.48 -3.25
N THR A 6 3.69 -8.44 -3.85
CA THR A 6 2.58 -7.72 -3.21
C THR A 6 1.40 -8.65 -2.92
N PHE A 7 1.05 -9.54 -3.84
CA PHE A 7 -0.01 -10.54 -3.65
C PHE A 7 0.28 -11.50 -2.49
N VAL A 8 1.49 -12.04 -2.40
CA VAL A 8 1.90 -12.91 -1.28
C VAL A 8 1.84 -12.16 0.05
N LEU A 9 2.23 -10.89 0.08
CA LEU A 9 2.13 -10.05 1.28
C LEU A 9 0.68 -9.78 1.68
N VAL A 10 -0.23 -9.60 0.72
CA VAL A 10 -1.67 -9.50 1.01
C VAL A 10 -2.18 -10.79 1.64
N ILE A 11 -1.82 -11.95 1.09
CA ILE A 11 -2.22 -13.24 1.66
C ILE A 11 -1.68 -13.38 3.09
N LEU A 12 -0.39 -13.10 3.31
CA LEU A 12 0.19 -13.12 4.66
C LEU A 12 -0.57 -12.19 5.60
N CYS A 13 -0.91 -10.98 5.15
CA CYS A 13 -1.65 -10.03 5.97
C CYS A 13 -3.10 -10.47 6.26
N ALA A 14 -3.69 -11.31 5.41
CA ALA A 14 -5.05 -11.81 5.57
C ALA A 14 -5.14 -13.08 6.45
N ILE A 15 -4.02 -13.74 6.76
CA ILE A 15 -4.04 -14.95 7.59
C ILE A 15 -4.47 -14.60 9.02
N PRO A 16 -5.52 -15.23 9.58
CA PRO A 16 -5.91 -15.03 10.96
C PRO A 16 -4.92 -15.74 11.88
N TYR A 17 -3.91 -15.01 12.37
CA TYR A 17 -2.86 -15.55 13.25
C TYR A 17 -3.34 -15.92 14.67
N GLY A 18 -4.62 -15.67 15.00
CA GLY A 18 -5.20 -16.02 16.30
C GLY A 18 -4.69 -15.19 17.49
N VAL A 19 -3.90 -14.14 17.23
CA VAL A 19 -3.37 -13.26 18.27
C VAL A 19 -4.38 -12.13 18.54
N PRO A 20 -4.90 -12.00 19.77
CA PRO A 20 -5.86 -10.95 20.11
C PRO A 20 -5.21 -9.57 19.97
N GLY A 21 -5.89 -8.65 19.26
CA GLY A 21 -5.41 -7.28 19.01
C GLY A 21 -4.38 -7.13 17.89
N LEU A 22 -3.89 -8.21 17.29
CA LEU A 22 -2.91 -8.13 16.19
C LEU A 22 -3.47 -7.43 14.97
N SER A 23 -4.76 -7.63 14.66
CA SER A 23 -5.45 -6.96 13.56
C SER A 23 -5.44 -5.43 13.68
N LEU A 24 -5.32 -4.89 14.90
CA LEU A 24 -5.34 -3.45 15.16
C LEU A 24 -3.96 -2.79 14.96
N VAL A 25 -2.89 -3.57 15.07
CA VAL A 25 -1.49 -3.10 14.95
C VAL A 25 -0.82 -3.69 13.71
N MET A 26 -1.57 -4.45 12.90
CA MET A 26 -1.00 -5.19 11.78
C MET A 26 -0.40 -4.21 10.78
N PRO A 27 0.92 -4.27 10.52
CA PRO A 27 1.53 -3.37 9.56
C PRO A 27 0.95 -3.67 8.18
N LEU A 28 0.59 -2.61 7.44
CA LEU A 28 0.17 -2.68 6.04
C LEU A 28 1.36 -3.05 5.14
N LEU A 29 1.88 -4.27 5.31
CA LEU A 29 2.99 -4.86 4.56
C LEU A 29 2.80 -4.73 3.03
N PRO A 30 1.59 -4.93 2.47
CA PRO A 30 1.39 -4.77 1.03
C PRO A 30 1.68 -3.33 0.57
N LEU A 31 1.31 -2.34 1.39
CA LEU A 31 1.47 -0.91 1.12
C LEU A 31 2.96 -0.53 0.99
N VAL A 32 3.81 -1.08 1.87
CA VAL A 32 5.27 -0.92 1.81
C VAL A 32 5.81 -1.45 0.48
N SER A 33 5.35 -2.64 0.08
CA SER A 33 5.77 -3.27 -1.17
C SER A 33 5.29 -2.46 -2.39
N VAL A 34 4.05 -1.97 -2.39
CA VAL A 34 3.53 -1.08 -3.45
C VAL A 34 4.41 0.15 -3.60
N TYR A 35 4.74 0.83 -2.49
CA TYR A 35 5.63 1.99 -2.52
C TYR A 35 7.01 1.64 -3.08
N PHE A 36 7.63 0.59 -2.54
CA PHE A 36 8.97 0.17 -2.93
C PHE A 36 9.07 -0.11 -4.43
N TRP A 37 8.13 -0.87 -4.99
CA TRP A 37 8.14 -1.22 -6.41
C TRP A 37 7.75 -0.05 -7.31
N ALA A 38 6.82 0.81 -6.88
CA ALA A 38 6.44 2.01 -7.61
C ALA A 38 7.64 2.98 -7.79
N VAL A 39 8.50 3.08 -6.77
CA VAL A 39 9.73 3.90 -6.85
C VAL A 39 10.77 3.26 -7.77
N HIS A 40 11.08 1.97 -7.55
CA HIS A 40 12.25 1.34 -8.18
C HIS A 40 11.99 0.76 -9.57
N ARG A 41 10.77 0.26 -9.84
CA ARG A 41 10.39 -0.37 -11.12
C ARG A 41 8.92 -0.12 -11.48
N PRO A 42 8.54 1.14 -11.79
CA PRO A 42 7.18 1.48 -12.22
C PRO A 42 6.75 0.76 -13.49
N ASP A 43 7.69 0.40 -14.37
CA ASP A 43 7.42 -0.28 -15.65
C ASP A 43 6.78 -1.66 -15.47
N LEU A 44 6.98 -2.30 -14.31
CA LEU A 44 6.45 -3.63 -14.00
C LEU A 44 5.27 -3.61 -13.02
N THR A 45 4.81 -2.42 -12.63
CA THR A 45 3.74 -2.23 -11.65
C THR A 45 2.62 -1.34 -12.20
N PRO A 46 1.78 -1.84 -13.12
CA PRO A 46 0.65 -1.07 -13.61
C PRO A 46 -0.31 -0.72 -12.47
N ALA A 47 -0.89 0.49 -12.51
CA ALA A 47 -1.87 0.94 -11.52
C ALA A 47 -3.07 -0.02 -11.41
N ILE A 48 -3.48 -0.62 -12.54
CA ILE A 48 -4.52 -1.65 -12.61
C ILE A 48 -4.16 -2.88 -11.77
N GLY A 49 -2.89 -3.28 -11.73
CA GLY A 49 -2.45 -4.41 -10.90
C GLY A 49 -2.60 -4.12 -9.41
N HIS A 50 -2.24 -2.91 -8.99
CA HIS A 50 -2.42 -2.47 -7.60
C HIS A 50 -3.89 -2.32 -7.21
N PHE A 51 -4.73 -1.87 -8.13
CA PHE A 51 -6.19 -1.81 -7.93
C PHE A 51 -6.79 -3.20 -7.69
N LEU A 52 -6.47 -4.17 -8.55
CA LEU A 52 -6.97 -5.54 -8.41
C LEU A 52 -6.49 -6.21 -7.11
N ILE A 53 -5.23 -5.99 -6.73
CA ILE A 53 -4.68 -6.50 -5.48
C ILE A 53 -5.35 -5.86 -4.27
N GLY A 54 -5.63 -4.56 -4.32
CA GLY A 54 -6.36 -3.88 -3.25
C GLY A 54 -7.81 -4.36 -3.13
N LEU A 55 -8.50 -4.61 -4.24
CA LEU A 55 -9.84 -5.22 -4.21
C LEU A 55 -9.82 -6.61 -3.59
N LEU A 56 -8.81 -7.42 -3.94
CA LEU A 56 -8.64 -8.74 -3.33
C LEU A 56 -8.40 -8.62 -1.82
N GLN A 57 -7.57 -7.66 -1.39
CA GLN A 57 -7.37 -7.40 0.03
C GLN A 57 -8.65 -7.01 0.73
N ASP A 58 -9.48 -6.15 0.11
CA ASP A 58 -10.76 -5.76 0.70
C ASP A 58 -11.69 -6.96 0.91
N ILE A 59 -11.72 -7.89 -0.06
CA ILE A 59 -12.49 -9.13 0.04
C ILE A 59 -11.95 -10.05 1.15
N LEU A 60 -10.62 -10.17 1.27
CA LEU A 60 -9.98 -11.08 2.22
C LEU A 60 -10.05 -10.59 3.67
N VAL A 61 -9.86 -9.29 3.89
CA VAL A 61 -9.82 -8.68 5.22
C VAL A 61 -11.23 -8.27 5.68
N GLY A 62 -12.19 -8.15 4.76
CA GLY A 62 -13.55 -7.70 5.06
C GLY A 62 -13.65 -6.19 5.27
N THR A 63 -12.73 -5.42 4.68
CA THR A 63 -12.82 -3.94 4.65
C THR A 63 -13.83 -3.49 3.60
N PRO A 64 -14.34 -2.24 3.68
CA PRO A 64 -15.21 -1.69 2.65
C PRO A 64 -14.59 -1.86 1.26
N ILE A 65 -15.38 -2.41 0.33
CA ILE A 65 -14.87 -2.75 -1.00
C ILE A 65 -14.36 -1.50 -1.72
N GLY A 66 -13.10 -1.54 -2.16
CA GLY A 66 -12.45 -0.43 -2.83
C GLY A 66 -11.63 0.49 -1.93
N LEU A 67 -11.66 0.33 -0.60
CA LEU A 67 -10.86 1.12 0.33
C LEU A 67 -9.36 0.86 0.13
N SER A 68 -8.93 -0.41 0.23
CA SER A 68 -7.53 -0.79 0.01
C SER A 68 -7.11 -0.57 -1.44
N ALA A 69 -8.03 -0.79 -2.39
CA ALA A 69 -7.81 -0.47 -3.80
C ALA A 69 -7.48 1.00 -4.03
N ALA A 70 -8.26 1.92 -3.42
CA ALA A 70 -8.02 3.35 -3.49
C ALA A 70 -6.69 3.76 -2.84
N MET A 71 -6.34 3.17 -1.69
CA MET A 71 -5.04 3.41 -1.05
C MET A 71 -3.86 3.05 -1.95
N PHE A 72 -3.89 1.85 -2.55
CA PHE A 72 -2.76 1.34 -3.32
C PHE A 72 -2.57 2.13 -4.62
N VAL A 73 -3.68 2.46 -5.29
CA VAL A 73 -3.64 3.34 -6.47
C VAL A 73 -3.20 4.75 -6.08
N GLY A 74 -3.67 5.27 -4.94
CA GLY A 74 -3.30 6.59 -4.43
C GLY A 74 -1.80 6.71 -4.17
N ILE A 75 -1.18 5.74 -3.49
CA ILE A 75 0.27 5.69 -3.32
C ILE A 75 0.97 5.60 -4.66
N HIS A 76 0.53 4.69 -5.52
CA HIS A 76 1.16 4.49 -6.82
C HIS A 76 1.16 5.80 -7.64
N ALA A 77 0.03 6.52 -7.65
CA ALA A 77 -0.09 7.82 -8.31
C ALA A 77 0.82 8.88 -7.67
N ALA A 78 0.79 9.00 -6.33
CA ALA A 78 1.62 9.98 -5.61
C ALA A 78 3.12 9.76 -5.86
N VAL A 79 3.56 8.50 -5.84
CA VAL A 79 4.95 8.11 -6.15
C VAL A 79 5.29 8.43 -7.60
N HIS A 80 4.38 8.16 -8.54
CA HIS A 80 4.57 8.48 -9.95
C HIS A 80 4.77 9.98 -10.18
N TYR A 81 3.97 10.83 -9.52
CA TYR A 81 4.13 12.29 -9.56
C TYR A 81 5.44 12.77 -8.90
N GLN A 82 5.87 12.15 -7.80
CA GLN A 82 7.10 12.51 -7.09
C GLN A 82 8.37 11.90 -7.71
N ARG A 83 8.23 11.05 -8.74
CA ARG A 83 9.35 10.29 -9.34
C ARG A 83 10.52 11.16 -9.84
N PRO A 84 10.31 12.28 -10.55
CA PRO A 84 11.42 13.13 -10.98
C PRO A 84 12.22 13.70 -9.79
N PHE A 85 11.56 13.89 -8.65
CA PHE A 85 12.17 14.42 -7.43
C PHE A 85 13.04 13.40 -6.68
N PHE A 86 12.76 12.10 -6.85
CA PHE A 86 13.47 11.03 -6.16
C PHE A 86 14.80 10.62 -6.79
N HIS A 87 15.09 11.04 -8.03
CA HIS A 87 16.36 10.72 -8.67
C HIS A 87 17.56 11.32 -7.91
N GLY A 88 18.43 10.44 -7.39
CA GLY A 88 19.69 10.82 -6.71
C GLY A 88 19.55 11.29 -5.26
N LYS A 89 18.37 11.13 -4.64
CA LYS A 89 18.15 11.49 -3.22
C LYS A 89 18.63 10.39 -2.27
N PRO A 90 19.10 10.75 -1.05
CA PRO A 90 19.52 9.76 -0.07
C PRO A 90 18.32 8.98 0.49
N PHE A 91 18.59 7.78 1.02
CA PHE A 91 17.60 6.87 1.60
C PHE A 91 16.63 7.56 2.58
N LEU A 92 17.15 8.45 3.42
CA LEU A 92 16.37 9.19 4.41
C LEU A 92 15.23 10.01 3.79
N VAL A 93 15.43 10.62 2.63
CA VAL A 93 14.41 11.42 1.95
C VAL A 93 13.29 10.55 1.40
N LEU A 94 13.63 9.38 0.85
CA LEU A 94 12.64 8.38 0.42
C LEU A 94 11.81 7.92 1.61
N TRP A 95 12.46 7.62 2.74
CA TRP A 95 11.80 7.15 3.94
C TRP A 95 10.86 8.21 4.55
N PHE A 96 11.25 9.48 4.55
CA PHE A 96 10.38 10.57 4.99
C PHE A 96 9.16 10.75 4.09
N SER A 97 9.32 10.69 2.77
CA SER A 97 8.18 10.75 1.84
C SER A 97 7.24 9.57 2.07
N PHE A 98 7.80 8.37 2.23
CA PHE A 98 7.01 7.17 2.56
C PHE A 98 6.21 7.33 3.85
N ALA A 99 6.86 7.77 4.94
CA ALA A 99 6.20 7.97 6.22
C ALA A 99 5.06 9.01 6.12
N LEU A 100 5.30 10.11 5.40
CA LEU A 100 4.29 11.14 5.15
C LEU A 100 3.10 10.59 4.36
N LEU A 101 3.36 9.87 3.26
CA LEU A 101 2.32 9.31 2.39
C LEU A 101 1.46 8.27 3.11
N ILE A 102 2.09 7.38 3.87
CA ILE A 102 1.35 6.40 4.70
C ILE A 102 0.51 7.12 5.74
N ALA A 103 1.05 8.10 6.46
CA ALA A 103 0.30 8.83 7.48
C ALA A 103 -0.94 9.51 6.89
N MET A 104 -0.80 10.18 5.74
CA MET A 104 -1.91 10.85 5.05
C MET A 104 -2.99 9.85 4.63
N ILE A 105 -2.60 8.72 4.05
CA ILE A 105 -3.55 7.73 3.53
C ILE A 105 -4.26 6.97 4.64
N SER A 106 -3.53 6.59 5.70
CA SER A 106 -4.11 5.96 6.89
C SER A 106 -5.12 6.90 7.58
N LEU A 107 -4.82 8.20 7.66
CA LEU A 107 -5.76 9.18 8.22
C LEU A 107 -7.03 9.29 7.37
N CYS A 108 -6.87 9.39 6.04
CA CYS A 108 -8.01 9.48 5.11
C CYS A 108 -8.89 8.21 5.18
N SER A 109 -8.26 7.05 5.28
CA SER A 109 -8.97 5.79 5.48
C SER A 109 -9.73 5.72 6.79
N TYR A 110 -9.13 6.18 7.89
CA TYR A 110 -9.80 6.20 9.17
C TYR A 110 -11.05 7.07 9.12
N THR A 111 -10.96 8.25 8.50
CA THR A 111 -12.13 9.11 8.30
C THR A 111 -13.18 8.46 7.40
N ALA A 112 -12.79 7.73 6.35
CA ALA A 112 -13.74 7.07 5.46
C ALA A 112 -14.50 5.91 6.12
N VAL A 113 -13.89 5.23 7.09
CA VAL A 113 -14.53 4.15 7.87
C VAL A 113 -15.36 4.69 9.04
N ALA A 114 -15.01 5.87 9.56
CA ALA A 114 -15.70 6.48 10.69
C ALA A 114 -17.00 7.23 10.34
N ILE A 115 -17.27 7.45 9.04
CA ILE A 115 -18.51 8.06 8.51
C ILE A 115 -19.54 6.96 8.26
#